data_AF-R6J0R0-F1
#
_entry.id   AF-R6J0R0-F1
#
_cell.length_a   1.000
_cell.length_b   1.000
_cell.length_c   1.000
_cell.angle_alpha   90.00
_cell.angle_beta   90.00
_cell.angle_gamma   90.00
#
_symmetry.space_group_name_H-M   'P 1'
#
loop_
_entity.id
_entity.type
_entity.pdbx_description
1 polymer ?
#
loop_
_entity_poly.entity_id
_entity_poly.type
_entity_poly.pdbx_seq_one_letter_code
_entity_poly.pdbx_strand_id
1 'polypeptide(L)'
;MVLWIVRILFAPNHFKLPLHTRLYYCIFGGYMVDQAALYDFKHNDKKQYLSEFDWYRSRCINDPYSEMLNNKVVFTQIIERYCKTPEIYCVKKDDRLAGLNGRVINDYDDLVKLLHEVGAYVVKPVRAGKGKGVYVVKHNGHGIICNDEPHTEKELADRLRRDTEWLICAYAHQAEYLNKIYANSANTLRMIVLRNAETKEFELCFAVQRIGAAWTGAVDNGSRGGLVANVDIETGTMSYARTLHNLTVYRTHPDTNAQIEGAVIPSWDGIKAGVLEASRAFPYLDIIAWDILPTDDGFTVIEANTSSGVNIIQLWGPQRYGRLGDFYREHGIIK
;
A
#
# COMPACT_ATOMS: atom_id res chain seq x y z
N MET A 1 -13.18 19.65 -10.57
CA MET A 1 -14.34 20.05 -9.75
C MET A 1 -15.11 18.84 -9.20
N VAL A 2 -15.53 17.88 -10.05
CA VAL A 2 -16.29 16.68 -9.62
C VAL A 2 -15.51 15.79 -8.63
N LEU A 3 -14.21 15.55 -8.88
CA LEU A 3 -13.38 14.72 -7.99
C LEU A 3 -13.20 15.33 -6.59
N TRP A 4 -13.18 16.67 -6.48
CA TRP A 4 -13.06 17.39 -5.21
C TRP A 4 -14.29 17.17 -4.31
N ILE A 5 -15.48 17.32 -4.89
CA ILE A 5 -16.76 17.12 -4.18
C ILE A 5 -16.84 15.70 -3.63
N VAL A 6 -16.59 14.70 -4.49
CA VAL A 6 -16.74 13.30 -4.10
C VAL A 6 -15.67 12.85 -3.11
N ARG A 7 -14.43 13.32 -3.26
CA ARG A 7 -13.29 12.79 -2.48
C ARG A 7 -13.05 13.51 -1.16
N ILE A 8 -13.25 14.84 -1.10
CA ILE A 8 -12.94 15.63 0.10
C ILE A 8 -14.23 15.94 0.87
N LEU A 9 -15.23 16.51 0.21
CA LEU A 9 -16.47 16.94 0.89
C LEU A 9 -17.29 15.74 1.39
N PHE A 10 -17.36 14.67 0.60
CA PHE A 10 -18.07 13.43 0.96
C PHE A 10 -17.15 12.34 1.52
N ALA A 11 -15.94 12.70 1.96
CA ALA A 11 -15.08 11.78 2.70
C ALA A 11 -15.82 11.22 3.93
N PRO A 12 -15.49 9.99 4.36
CA PRO A 12 -15.94 9.44 5.64
C PRO A 12 -15.67 10.40 6.81
N ASN A 13 -16.45 10.26 7.89
CA ASN A 13 -16.33 11.05 9.11
C ASN A 13 -16.19 10.14 10.32
N HIS A 14 -15.06 9.48 10.46
CA HIS A 14 -14.85 8.54 11.56
C HIS A 14 -14.86 9.26 12.92
N PHE A 15 -14.47 10.54 12.94
CA PHE A 15 -14.41 11.37 14.15
C PHE A 15 -15.71 12.13 14.46
N LYS A 16 -16.77 11.94 13.67
CA LYS A 16 -18.10 12.57 13.85
C LYS A 16 -18.03 14.09 14.01
N LEU A 17 -17.10 14.75 13.31
CA LEU A 17 -16.98 16.21 13.36
C LEU A 17 -18.19 16.91 12.71
N PRO A 18 -18.57 18.11 13.19
CA PRO A 18 -19.71 18.84 12.64
C PRO A 18 -19.58 19.20 11.16
N LEU A 19 -20.72 19.35 10.48
CA LEU A 19 -20.76 19.73 9.06
C LEU A 19 -20.07 21.08 8.77
N HIS A 20 -20.20 22.07 9.66
CA HIS A 20 -19.53 23.36 9.48
C HIS A 20 -18.00 23.23 9.51
N THR A 21 -17.45 22.37 10.38
CA THR A 21 -16.02 22.07 10.45
C THR A 21 -15.54 21.43 9.15
N ARG A 22 -16.30 20.45 8.64
CA ARG A 22 -16.04 19.80 7.35
C ARG A 22 -16.00 20.83 6.22
N LEU A 23 -17.03 21.66 6.10
CA LEU A 23 -17.11 22.68 5.04
C LEU A 23 -15.93 23.65 5.11
N TYR A 24 -15.59 24.13 6.31
CA TYR A 24 -14.48 25.05 6.50
C TYR A 24 -13.14 24.48 6.02
N TYR A 25 -12.74 23.29 6.48
CA TYR A 25 -11.45 22.70 6.11
C TYR A 25 -11.40 22.18 4.68
N CYS A 26 -12.53 21.73 4.14
CA CYS A 26 -12.64 21.31 2.74
C CYS A 26 -12.49 22.50 1.79
N ILE A 27 -13.20 23.62 2.05
CA ILE A 27 -13.23 24.80 1.18
C ILE A 27 -11.97 25.66 1.34
N PHE A 28 -11.55 25.95 2.57
CA PHE A 28 -10.46 26.87 2.88
C PHE A 28 -9.14 26.18 3.19
N GLY A 29 -8.98 24.92 2.80
CA GLY A 29 -7.76 24.16 3.10
C GLY A 29 -7.55 22.92 2.23
N GLY A 30 -8.59 22.37 1.61
CA GLY A 30 -8.45 21.15 0.83
C GLY A 30 -8.17 19.90 1.66
N TYR A 31 -8.68 19.87 2.89
CA TYR A 31 -8.52 18.74 3.81
C TYR A 31 -9.83 17.97 3.96
N MET A 32 -9.72 16.64 4.05
CA MET A 32 -10.82 15.79 4.51
C MET A 32 -11.16 16.11 5.96
N VAL A 33 -12.42 15.86 6.36
CA VAL A 33 -12.86 16.14 7.73
C VAL A 33 -12.03 15.37 8.78
N ASP A 34 -11.70 14.11 8.51
CA ASP A 34 -10.92 13.30 9.43
C ASP A 34 -9.48 13.81 9.60
N GLN A 35 -8.90 14.46 8.58
CA GLN A 35 -7.58 15.09 8.70
C GLN A 35 -7.58 16.24 9.70
N ALA A 36 -8.69 16.98 9.82
CA ALA A 36 -8.80 18.05 10.80
C ALA A 36 -8.75 17.53 12.24
N ALA A 37 -9.27 16.33 12.50
CA ALA A 37 -9.14 15.65 13.78
C ALA A 37 -7.74 15.04 13.96
N LEU A 38 -7.26 14.29 12.97
CA LEU A 38 -5.98 13.56 13.03
C LEU A 38 -4.77 14.47 13.22
N TYR A 39 -4.77 15.62 12.55
CA TYR A 39 -3.70 16.63 12.62
C TYR A 39 -3.96 17.71 13.66
N ASP A 40 -5.07 17.58 14.40
CA ASP A 40 -5.45 18.50 15.46
C ASP A 40 -5.34 19.97 15.04
N PHE A 41 -6.04 20.36 13.98
CA PHE A 41 -6.01 21.73 13.45
C PHE A 41 -6.59 22.79 14.39
N LYS A 42 -7.09 22.39 15.57
CA LYS A 42 -7.41 23.32 16.65
C LYS A 42 -6.15 23.89 17.30
N HIS A 43 -5.07 23.11 17.34
CA HIS A 43 -3.81 23.48 18.00
C HIS A 43 -2.65 23.60 17.00
N ASN A 44 -2.77 22.99 15.81
CA ASN A 44 -1.74 23.02 14.78
C ASN A 44 -2.12 23.91 13.58
N ASP A 45 -1.14 24.61 13.01
CA ASP A 45 -1.37 25.37 11.78
C ASP A 45 -1.52 24.45 10.57
N LYS A 46 -2.74 24.39 10.02
CA LYS A 46 -3.04 23.63 8.80
C LYS A 46 -2.16 24.00 7.60
N LYS A 47 -1.55 25.18 7.56
CA LYS A 47 -0.67 25.58 6.46
C LYS A 47 0.66 24.85 6.47
N GLN A 48 1.02 24.17 7.56
CA GLN A 48 2.24 23.35 7.62
C GLN A 48 2.02 21.94 7.04
N TYR A 49 0.77 21.57 6.77
CA TYR A 49 0.42 20.27 6.21
C TYR A 49 0.22 20.37 4.70
N LEU A 50 0.44 19.26 4.01
CA LEU A 50 0.09 19.02 2.62
C LEU A 50 -1.39 18.66 2.55
N SER A 51 -2.10 19.34 1.66
CA SER A 51 -3.52 19.14 1.40
C SER A 51 -3.77 17.98 0.43
N GLU A 52 -5.02 17.55 0.30
CA GLU A 52 -5.41 16.58 -0.74
C GLU A 52 -5.24 17.15 -2.16
N PHE A 53 -5.25 18.48 -2.32
CA PHE A 53 -4.95 19.11 -3.60
C PHE A 53 -3.48 18.99 -3.96
N ASP A 54 -2.58 19.20 -2.99
CA ASP A 54 -1.14 19.05 -3.17
C ASP A 54 -0.82 17.60 -3.55
N TRP A 55 -1.41 16.63 -2.82
CA TRP A 55 -1.33 15.21 -3.17
C TRP A 55 -1.90 14.89 -4.55
N TYR A 56 -3.06 15.44 -4.91
CA TYR A 56 -3.67 15.15 -6.21
C TYR A 56 -2.81 15.66 -7.37
N ARG A 57 -2.25 16.87 -7.22
CA ARG A 57 -1.33 17.47 -8.20
C ARG A 57 -0.03 16.68 -8.30
N SER A 58 0.51 16.14 -7.20
CA SER A 58 1.76 15.37 -7.25
C SER A 58 1.67 14.08 -8.05
N ARG A 59 0.46 13.59 -8.37
CA ARG A 59 0.26 12.37 -9.16
C ARG A 59 0.80 12.46 -10.60
N CYS A 60 0.98 13.66 -11.13
CA CYS A 60 1.49 13.88 -12.49
C CYS A 60 3.01 14.05 -12.57
N ILE A 61 3.74 14.00 -11.43
CA ILE A 61 5.20 14.20 -11.41
C ILE A 61 5.90 13.21 -12.35
N ASN A 62 5.46 11.96 -12.37
CA ASN A 62 6.06 10.91 -13.20
C ASN A 62 5.42 10.77 -14.60
N ASP A 63 4.56 11.69 -15.04
CA ASP A 63 3.93 11.56 -16.35
C ASP A 63 4.98 11.67 -17.48
N PRO A 64 4.90 10.82 -18.54
CA PRO A 64 3.80 9.91 -18.88
C PRO A 64 3.92 8.49 -18.30
N TYR A 65 4.91 8.21 -17.45
CA TYR A 65 5.22 6.87 -16.94
C TYR A 65 4.31 6.40 -15.80
N SER A 66 3.38 7.24 -15.36
CA SER A 66 2.48 6.96 -14.24
C SER A 66 1.64 5.70 -14.40
N GLU A 67 1.16 5.42 -15.62
CA GLU A 67 0.31 4.25 -15.92
C GLU A 67 1.05 2.93 -15.74
N MET A 68 2.37 2.91 -15.90
CA MET A 68 3.19 1.72 -15.68
C MET A 68 3.07 1.25 -14.23
N LEU A 69 3.21 2.14 -13.26
CA LEU A 69 3.13 1.79 -11.83
C LEU A 69 1.70 1.42 -11.40
N ASN A 70 0.69 2.07 -11.98
CA ASN A 70 -0.72 1.84 -11.62
C ASN A 70 -1.28 0.51 -12.16
N ASN A 71 -0.62 -0.09 -13.16
CA ASN A 71 -1.02 -1.37 -13.74
C ASN A 71 -0.17 -2.50 -13.15
N LYS A 72 -0.76 -3.30 -12.25
CA LYS A 72 -0.05 -4.37 -11.53
C LYS A 72 0.59 -5.41 -12.44
N VAL A 73 -0.02 -5.73 -13.59
CA VAL A 73 0.55 -6.72 -14.53
C VAL A 73 1.77 -6.14 -15.23
N VAL A 74 1.65 -4.92 -15.78
CA VAL A 74 2.75 -4.25 -16.50
C VAL A 74 3.91 -3.98 -15.55
N PHE A 75 3.63 -3.45 -14.37
CA PHE A 75 4.64 -3.17 -13.37
C PHE A 75 5.41 -4.44 -12.98
N THR A 76 4.71 -5.53 -12.63
CA THR A 76 5.34 -6.78 -12.21
C THR A 76 6.26 -7.37 -13.29
N GLN A 77 5.85 -7.38 -14.56
CA GLN A 77 6.68 -7.89 -15.67
C GLN A 77 7.96 -7.06 -15.93
N ILE A 78 7.98 -5.81 -15.50
CA ILE A 78 9.17 -4.95 -15.61
C ILE A 78 10.06 -5.12 -14.38
N ILE A 79 9.48 -5.05 -13.19
CA ILE A 79 10.22 -5.04 -11.92
C ILE A 79 10.84 -6.40 -11.57
N GLU A 80 10.27 -7.51 -12.03
CA GLU A 80 10.78 -8.87 -11.76
C GLU A 80 12.23 -9.10 -12.24
N ARG A 81 12.72 -8.24 -13.13
CA ARG A 81 14.11 -8.26 -13.62
C ARG A 81 15.12 -7.68 -12.62
N TYR A 82 14.64 -6.90 -11.66
CA TYR A 82 15.47 -6.10 -10.76
C TYR A 82 15.32 -6.50 -9.29
N CYS A 83 14.17 -7.04 -8.89
CA CYS A 83 13.96 -7.52 -7.53
C CYS A 83 12.87 -8.61 -7.47
N LYS A 84 12.86 -9.35 -6.34
CA LYS A 84 11.82 -10.35 -6.05
C LYS A 84 10.44 -9.69 -6.05
N THR A 85 9.48 -10.31 -6.71
CA THR A 85 8.07 -9.94 -6.73
C THR A 85 7.24 -11.23 -6.80
N PRO A 86 5.99 -11.28 -6.30
CA PRO A 86 5.18 -12.47 -6.42
C PRO A 86 4.91 -12.81 -7.89
N GLU A 87 5.32 -14.02 -8.30
CA GLU A 87 5.16 -14.52 -9.66
C GLU A 87 3.69 -14.42 -10.11
N ILE A 88 3.41 -13.85 -11.28
CA ILE A 88 2.06 -13.86 -11.83
C ILE A 88 1.84 -15.21 -12.53
N TYR A 89 0.84 -15.94 -12.10
CA TYR A 89 0.47 -17.23 -12.70
C TYR A 89 -0.53 -17.07 -13.84
N CYS A 90 -1.51 -16.16 -13.68
CA CYS A 90 -2.58 -15.97 -14.65
C CYS A 90 -3.09 -14.52 -14.63
N VAL A 91 -3.50 -14.03 -15.79
CA VAL A 91 -4.24 -12.77 -15.95
C VAL A 91 -5.56 -13.05 -16.66
N LYS A 92 -6.65 -12.51 -16.12
CA LYS A 92 -7.96 -12.48 -16.78
C LYS A 92 -8.23 -11.09 -17.36
N LYS A 93 -8.72 -11.06 -18.59
CA LYS A 93 -9.34 -9.88 -19.20
C LYS A 93 -10.59 -10.31 -19.95
N ASP A 94 -11.73 -9.79 -19.53
CA ASP A 94 -13.05 -10.19 -20.00
C ASP A 94 -13.18 -11.72 -19.89
N ASP A 95 -13.46 -12.43 -20.97
CA ASP A 95 -13.57 -13.90 -20.95
C ASP A 95 -12.24 -14.63 -21.21
N ARG A 96 -11.13 -13.90 -21.40
CA ARG A 96 -9.83 -14.48 -21.72
C ARG A 96 -9.01 -14.70 -20.46
N LEU A 97 -8.62 -15.95 -20.23
CA LEU A 97 -7.56 -16.34 -19.30
C LEU A 97 -6.24 -16.44 -20.07
N ALA A 98 -5.16 -15.93 -19.46
CA ALA A 98 -3.82 -16.03 -20.00
C ALA A 98 -2.87 -16.47 -18.88
N GLY A 99 -2.36 -17.70 -18.99
CA GLY A 99 -1.25 -18.17 -18.17
C GLY A 99 0.03 -17.39 -18.49
N LEU A 100 0.84 -17.13 -17.47
CA LEU A 100 2.15 -16.47 -17.57
C LEU A 100 3.24 -17.37 -17.00
N ASN A 101 4.51 -17.00 -17.19
CA ASN A 101 5.66 -17.71 -16.64
C ASN A 101 5.71 -19.21 -17.00
N GLY A 102 5.38 -19.51 -18.27
CA GLY A 102 5.38 -20.87 -18.81
C GLY A 102 4.13 -21.69 -18.47
N ARG A 103 3.16 -21.13 -17.72
CA ARG A 103 1.92 -21.81 -17.38
C ARG A 103 0.90 -21.72 -18.53
N VAL A 104 0.18 -22.81 -18.75
CA VAL A 104 -0.96 -22.88 -19.68
C VAL A 104 -2.23 -22.99 -18.86
N ILE A 105 -3.11 -22.00 -18.98
CA ILE A 105 -4.40 -21.93 -18.27
C ILE A 105 -5.49 -21.78 -19.32
N ASN A 106 -6.31 -22.81 -19.51
CA ASN A 106 -7.37 -22.81 -20.54
C ASN A 106 -8.73 -22.43 -19.95
N ASP A 107 -8.98 -22.82 -18.71
CA ASP A 107 -10.25 -22.61 -18.02
C ASP A 107 -10.06 -22.42 -16.51
N TYR A 108 -11.18 -22.41 -15.78
CA TYR A 108 -11.18 -22.22 -14.33
C TYR A 108 -10.80 -23.48 -13.55
N ASP A 109 -10.93 -24.67 -14.15
CA ASP A 109 -10.51 -25.92 -13.51
C ASP A 109 -8.98 -25.97 -13.44
N ASP A 110 -8.29 -25.44 -14.46
CA ASP A 110 -6.83 -25.27 -14.44
C ASP A 110 -6.37 -24.33 -13.30
N LEU A 111 -7.17 -23.35 -12.90
CA LEU A 111 -6.87 -22.48 -11.75
C LEU A 111 -7.05 -23.21 -10.41
N VAL A 112 -7.99 -24.13 -10.33
CA VAL A 112 -8.16 -25.01 -9.16
C VAL A 112 -6.99 -25.99 -9.07
N LYS A 113 -6.58 -26.61 -10.19
CA LYS A 113 -5.36 -27.45 -10.23
C LYS A 113 -4.11 -26.67 -9.81
N LEU A 114 -3.98 -25.44 -10.29
CA LEU A 114 -2.91 -24.54 -9.87
C LEU A 114 -2.93 -24.32 -8.34
N LEU A 115 -4.11 -24.09 -7.74
CA LEU A 115 -4.24 -23.95 -6.29
C LEU A 115 -3.70 -25.18 -5.54
N HIS A 116 -4.05 -26.38 -6.01
CA HIS A 116 -3.55 -27.63 -5.43
C HIS A 116 -2.03 -27.78 -5.57
N GLU A 117 -1.45 -27.30 -6.67
CA GLU A 117 0.01 -27.30 -6.91
C GLU A 117 0.75 -26.33 -5.96
N VAL A 118 0.30 -25.07 -5.90
CA VAL A 118 1.05 -24.01 -5.19
C VAL A 118 0.62 -23.84 -3.72
N GLY A 119 -0.47 -24.48 -3.30
CA GLY A 119 -1.04 -24.42 -1.96
C GLY A 119 -1.75 -23.10 -1.63
N ALA A 120 -1.27 -21.96 -2.13
CA ALA A 120 -1.91 -20.66 -1.97
C ALA A 120 -1.59 -19.68 -3.10
N TYR A 121 -2.57 -18.86 -3.46
CA TYR A 121 -2.36 -17.72 -4.34
C TYR A 121 -3.19 -16.51 -3.91
N VAL A 122 -2.86 -15.34 -4.47
CA VAL A 122 -3.60 -14.10 -4.25
C VAL A 122 -4.26 -13.67 -5.54
N VAL A 123 -5.54 -13.32 -5.45
CA VAL A 123 -6.29 -12.73 -6.56
C VAL A 123 -6.40 -11.22 -6.34
N LYS A 124 -6.06 -10.43 -7.36
CA LYS A 124 -6.04 -8.96 -7.28
C LYS A 124 -6.65 -8.36 -8.54
N PRO A 125 -7.48 -7.31 -8.46
CA PRO A 125 -7.85 -6.56 -9.65
C PRO A 125 -6.62 -5.84 -10.21
N VAL A 126 -6.51 -5.74 -11.54
CA VAL A 126 -5.29 -5.23 -12.20
C VAL A 126 -5.03 -3.75 -11.89
N ARG A 127 -6.07 -2.93 -11.85
CA ARG A 127 -5.98 -1.46 -11.69
C ARG A 127 -6.54 -0.92 -10.38
N ALA A 128 -7.03 -1.78 -9.48
CA ALA A 128 -7.57 -1.32 -8.20
C ALA A 128 -6.46 -0.99 -7.20
N GLY A 129 -6.70 0.03 -6.38
CA GLY A 129 -5.87 0.40 -5.23
C GLY A 129 -6.52 0.10 -3.89
N LYS A 130 -5.79 0.32 -2.80
CA LYS A 130 -6.26 0.20 -1.40
C LYS A 130 -6.70 -1.20 -0.97
N GLY A 131 -6.22 -2.25 -1.65
CA GLY A 131 -6.60 -3.64 -1.37
C GLY A 131 -8.05 -3.99 -1.75
N LYS A 132 -8.80 -3.09 -2.42
CA LYS A 132 -10.18 -3.38 -2.82
C LYS A 132 -10.21 -4.53 -3.82
N GLY A 133 -10.99 -5.57 -3.52
CA GLY A 133 -11.14 -6.74 -4.38
C GLY A 133 -9.99 -7.75 -4.28
N VAL A 134 -9.03 -7.54 -3.38
CA VAL A 134 -7.96 -8.50 -3.11
C VAL A 134 -8.50 -9.60 -2.20
N TYR A 135 -8.20 -10.86 -2.53
CA TYR A 135 -8.48 -11.99 -1.67
C TYR A 135 -7.42 -13.08 -1.81
N VAL A 136 -7.24 -13.83 -0.73
CA VAL A 136 -6.28 -14.94 -0.66
C VAL A 136 -7.06 -16.25 -0.75
N VAL A 137 -6.58 -17.15 -1.58
CA VAL A 137 -7.11 -18.50 -1.71
C VAL A 137 -6.04 -19.48 -1.28
N LYS A 138 -6.39 -20.38 -0.35
CA LYS A 138 -5.50 -21.41 0.20
C LYS A 138 -6.16 -22.77 0.06
N HIS A 139 -5.36 -23.81 -0.11
CA HIS A 139 -5.76 -25.20 0.01
C HIS A 139 -5.09 -25.81 1.25
N ASN A 140 -5.89 -26.25 2.22
CA ASN A 140 -5.38 -26.77 3.50
C ASN A 140 -5.31 -28.32 3.55
N GLY A 141 -5.33 -28.99 2.39
CA GLY A 141 -5.37 -30.45 2.27
C GLY A 141 -6.76 -31.06 2.45
N HIS A 142 -7.69 -30.36 3.09
CA HIS A 142 -9.08 -30.81 3.30
C HIS A 142 -10.10 -30.03 2.48
N GLY A 143 -9.75 -28.84 2.01
CA GLY A 143 -10.60 -28.01 1.18
C GLY A 143 -9.99 -26.65 0.85
N ILE A 144 -10.78 -25.85 0.15
CA ILE A 144 -10.42 -24.50 -0.26
C ILE A 144 -10.91 -23.50 0.77
N ILE A 145 -10.03 -22.57 1.14
CA ILE A 145 -10.31 -21.45 2.02
C ILE A 145 -10.08 -20.16 1.22
N CYS A 146 -11.08 -19.28 1.16
CA CYS A 146 -10.98 -17.98 0.51
C CYS A 146 -11.30 -16.87 1.51
N ASN A 147 -10.31 -16.03 1.84
CA ASN A 147 -10.37 -15.07 2.95
C ASN A 147 -10.89 -15.69 4.25
N ASP A 148 -10.28 -16.79 4.67
CA ASP A 148 -10.59 -17.53 5.91
C ASP A 148 -11.97 -18.20 5.96
N GLU A 149 -12.74 -18.15 4.86
CA GLU A 149 -14.04 -18.82 4.74
C GLU A 149 -13.95 -20.07 3.83
N PRO A 150 -14.58 -21.20 4.21
CA PRO A 150 -14.65 -22.40 3.37
C PRO A 150 -15.35 -22.13 2.04
N HIS A 151 -14.78 -22.65 0.94
CA HIS A 151 -15.36 -22.59 -0.40
C HIS A 151 -15.23 -23.96 -1.09
N THR A 152 -16.17 -24.26 -1.97
CA THR A 152 -16.07 -25.35 -2.95
C THR A 152 -15.28 -24.90 -4.18
N GLU A 153 -14.76 -25.86 -4.95
CA GLU A 153 -14.09 -25.59 -6.23
C GLU A 153 -15.00 -24.82 -7.20
N LYS A 154 -16.28 -25.20 -7.24
CA LYS A 154 -17.30 -24.52 -8.06
C LYS A 154 -17.52 -23.07 -7.63
N GLU A 155 -17.66 -22.80 -6.34
CA GLU A 155 -17.84 -21.42 -5.83
C GLU A 155 -16.63 -20.53 -6.13
N LEU A 156 -15.43 -21.09 -6.03
CA LEU A 156 -14.20 -20.39 -6.40
C LEU A 156 -14.18 -20.08 -7.91
N ALA A 157 -14.46 -21.07 -8.76
CA ALA A 157 -14.51 -20.91 -10.21
C ALA A 157 -15.58 -19.89 -10.64
N ASP A 158 -16.78 -19.95 -10.06
CA ASP A 158 -17.88 -19.02 -10.33
C ASP A 158 -17.52 -17.58 -9.92
N ARG A 159 -16.85 -17.41 -8.78
CA ARG A 159 -16.35 -16.11 -8.33
C ARG A 159 -15.30 -15.53 -9.28
N LEU A 160 -14.32 -16.34 -9.68
CA LEU A 160 -13.28 -15.95 -10.65
C LEU A 160 -13.87 -15.60 -12.01
N ARG A 161 -14.93 -16.31 -12.42
CA ARG A 161 -15.62 -16.08 -13.70
C ARG A 161 -16.38 -14.75 -13.73
N ARG A 162 -17.04 -14.42 -12.63
CA ARG A 162 -17.89 -13.22 -12.49
C ARG A 162 -17.13 -11.91 -12.70
N ASP A 163 -15.92 -11.80 -12.16
CA ASP A 163 -15.15 -10.57 -12.21
C ASP A 163 -14.40 -10.46 -13.55
N THR A 164 -14.48 -9.32 -14.24
CA THR A 164 -14.00 -9.19 -15.63
C THR A 164 -12.49 -8.99 -15.78
N GLU A 165 -11.81 -8.45 -14.77
CA GLU A 165 -10.37 -8.17 -14.85
C GLU A 165 -9.68 -8.42 -13.51
N TRP A 166 -8.74 -9.37 -13.50
CA TRP A 166 -7.91 -9.69 -12.33
C TRP A 166 -6.61 -10.39 -12.74
N LEU A 167 -5.68 -10.49 -11.80
CA LEU A 167 -4.50 -11.35 -11.88
C LEU A 167 -4.47 -12.29 -10.68
N ILE A 168 -3.91 -13.49 -10.89
CA ILE A 168 -3.54 -14.45 -9.86
C ILE A 168 -2.02 -14.44 -9.78
N CYS A 169 -1.48 -14.21 -8.57
CA CYS A 169 -0.05 -14.27 -8.31
C CYS A 169 0.27 -15.16 -7.10
N ALA A 170 1.54 -15.54 -6.97
CA ALA A 170 2.07 -16.26 -5.82
C ALA A 170 1.68 -15.59 -4.49
N TYR A 171 1.44 -16.40 -3.47
CA TYR A 171 1.31 -15.92 -2.11
C TYR A 171 2.70 -15.57 -1.56
N ALA A 172 2.85 -14.34 -1.07
CA ALA A 172 4.11 -13.86 -0.51
C ALA A 172 4.15 -14.13 1.00
N HIS A 173 5.19 -14.83 1.45
CA HIS A 173 5.42 -15.09 2.86
C HIS A 173 6.22 -13.93 3.47
N GLN A 174 5.66 -13.34 4.52
CA GLN A 174 6.32 -12.26 5.26
C GLN A 174 7.30 -12.82 6.29
N ALA A 175 8.27 -11.99 6.67
CA ALA A 175 9.29 -12.33 7.66
C ALA A 175 8.69 -12.70 9.02
N GLU A 176 9.41 -13.52 9.78
CA GLU A 176 8.90 -14.06 11.05
C GLU A 176 8.57 -12.98 12.09
N TYR A 177 9.28 -11.85 12.11
CA TYR A 177 8.95 -10.74 13.02
C TYR A 177 7.56 -10.14 12.74
N LEU A 178 7.13 -10.13 11.48
CA LEU A 178 5.80 -9.66 11.09
C LEU A 178 4.72 -10.69 11.43
N ASN A 179 5.01 -11.99 11.29
CA ASN A 179 4.08 -13.04 11.72
C ASN A 179 3.81 -12.98 13.22
N LYS A 180 4.84 -12.69 14.03
CA LYS A 180 4.70 -12.46 15.47
C LYS A 180 3.85 -11.25 15.80
N ILE A 181 3.95 -10.18 15.02
CA ILE A 181 3.11 -8.99 15.19
C ILE A 181 1.68 -9.31 14.78
N TYR A 182 1.45 -9.74 13.54
CA TYR A 182 0.13 -10.07 13.03
C TYR A 182 0.17 -10.95 11.77
N ALA A 183 -0.02 -12.27 11.91
CA ALA A 183 0.07 -13.21 10.79
C ALA A 183 -1.10 -13.16 9.76
N ASN A 184 -2.23 -12.52 10.10
CA ASN A 184 -3.45 -12.62 9.31
C ASN A 184 -3.55 -11.57 8.18
N SER A 185 -2.55 -10.73 8.00
CA SER A 185 -2.46 -9.81 6.86
C SER A 185 -1.03 -9.72 6.33
N ALA A 186 -0.87 -9.25 5.10
CA ALA A 186 0.44 -8.82 4.62
C ALA A 186 0.80 -7.48 5.28
N ASN A 187 1.75 -7.49 6.22
CA ASN A 187 2.19 -6.28 6.92
C ASN A 187 3.35 -5.65 6.14
N THR A 188 3.03 -4.74 5.25
CA THR A 188 3.98 -4.18 4.29
C THR A 188 4.66 -2.91 4.81
N LEU A 189 5.85 -2.63 4.29
CA LEU A 189 6.47 -1.32 4.41
C LEU A 189 6.04 -0.44 3.25
N ARG A 190 5.61 0.78 3.58
CA ARG A 190 5.48 1.89 2.63
C ARG A 190 6.76 2.71 2.69
N MET A 191 7.50 2.77 1.60
CA MET A 191 8.74 3.53 1.48
C MET A 191 8.62 4.57 0.36
N ILE A 192 8.78 5.85 0.70
CA ILE A 192 8.73 6.96 -0.26
C ILE A 192 10.15 7.31 -0.66
N VAL A 193 10.51 7.00 -1.89
CA VAL A 193 11.79 7.31 -2.49
C VAL A 193 11.63 8.51 -3.42
N LEU A 194 12.55 9.47 -3.32
CA LEU A 194 12.56 10.69 -4.11
C LEU A 194 13.87 10.76 -4.90
N ARG A 195 13.82 11.28 -6.12
CA ARG A 195 15.01 11.69 -6.86
C ARG A 195 15.46 13.05 -6.34
N ASN A 196 16.69 13.13 -5.90
CA ASN A 196 17.31 14.39 -5.53
C ASN A 196 17.54 15.24 -6.79
N ALA A 197 17.04 16.48 -6.78
CA ALA A 197 17.12 17.35 -7.95
C ALA A 197 18.56 17.76 -8.32
N GLU A 198 19.47 17.81 -7.35
CA GLU A 198 20.87 18.22 -7.55
C GLU A 198 21.74 17.03 -7.96
N THR A 199 21.75 15.97 -7.16
CA THR A 199 22.64 14.80 -7.38
C THR A 199 22.09 13.84 -8.43
N LYS A 200 20.79 13.92 -8.73
CA LYS A 200 20.02 12.97 -9.57
C LYS A 200 19.95 11.54 -9.01
N GLU A 201 20.46 11.31 -7.81
CA GLU A 201 20.38 10.04 -7.10
C GLU A 201 19.05 9.89 -6.37
N PHE A 202 18.67 8.63 -6.11
CA PHE A 202 17.50 8.31 -5.31
C PHE A 202 17.83 8.28 -3.81
N GLU A 203 16.95 8.86 -3.00
CA GLU A 203 17.04 8.88 -1.54
C GLU A 203 15.72 8.45 -0.89
N LEU A 204 15.80 7.79 0.27
CA LEU A 204 14.63 7.41 1.05
C LEU A 204 14.17 8.62 1.86
N CYS A 205 12.98 9.14 1.56
CA CYS A 205 12.41 10.31 2.22
C CYS A 205 11.56 9.94 3.44
N PHE A 206 10.84 8.83 3.39
CA PHE A 206 9.92 8.44 4.46
C PHE A 206 9.66 6.93 4.44
N ALA A 207 9.49 6.31 5.60
CA ALA A 207 9.10 4.91 5.70
C ALA A 207 8.09 4.70 6.84
N VAL A 208 7.07 3.87 6.59
CA VAL A 208 6.14 3.41 7.62
C VAL A 208 5.89 1.91 7.47
N GLN A 209 5.84 1.21 8.61
CA GLN A 209 5.32 -0.14 8.68
C GLN A 209 3.79 -0.06 8.78
N ARG A 210 3.12 -0.70 7.82
CA ARG A 210 1.67 -0.91 7.87
C ARG A 210 1.43 -2.30 8.43
N ILE A 211 0.46 -2.40 9.34
CA ILE A 211 0.12 -3.63 10.05
C ILE A 211 -1.40 -3.77 9.98
N GLY A 212 -1.88 -4.95 9.62
CA GLY A 212 -3.31 -5.27 9.70
C GLY A 212 -3.80 -5.34 11.14
N ALA A 213 -5.07 -5.65 11.27
CA ALA A 213 -5.76 -5.95 12.52
C ALA A 213 -7.04 -6.73 12.20
N ALA A 214 -7.69 -7.34 13.20
CA ALA A 214 -8.87 -8.18 12.99
C ALA A 214 -9.97 -7.48 12.16
N TRP A 215 -10.18 -6.17 12.34
CA TRP A 215 -11.18 -5.39 11.60
C TRP A 215 -10.80 -5.07 10.14
N THR A 216 -9.55 -5.29 9.75
CA THR A 216 -9.05 -5.01 8.39
C THR A 216 -9.10 -6.23 7.47
N GLY A 217 -9.24 -7.44 8.02
CA GLY A 217 -9.11 -8.69 7.29
C GLY A 217 -7.67 -8.90 6.78
N ALA A 218 -7.53 -9.38 5.55
CA ALA A 218 -6.23 -9.76 4.98
C ALA A 218 -5.35 -8.58 4.50
N VAL A 219 -5.75 -7.31 4.73
CA VAL A 219 -5.06 -6.12 4.22
C VAL A 219 -4.61 -5.20 5.35
N ASP A 220 -3.43 -4.60 5.20
CA ASP A 220 -2.83 -3.67 6.17
C ASP A 220 -3.08 -2.18 5.84
N ASN A 221 -3.86 -1.91 4.80
CA ASN A 221 -3.94 -0.57 4.23
C ASN A 221 -4.52 0.45 5.23
N GLY A 222 -3.79 1.54 5.49
CA GLY A 222 -4.23 2.57 6.44
C GLY A 222 -5.61 3.18 6.14
N SER A 223 -6.00 3.28 4.86
CA SER A 223 -7.35 3.79 4.51
C SER A 223 -8.49 2.84 4.90
N ARG A 224 -8.19 1.57 5.16
CA ARG A 224 -9.09 0.53 5.69
C ARG A 224 -9.03 0.42 7.21
N GLY A 225 -8.24 1.27 7.87
CA GLY A 225 -8.08 1.27 9.32
C GLY A 225 -6.86 0.51 9.82
N GLY A 226 -5.98 0.06 8.92
CA GLY A 226 -4.70 -0.56 9.28
C GLY A 226 -3.85 0.35 10.16
N LEU A 227 -3.08 -0.28 11.04
CA LEU A 227 -2.13 0.38 11.92
C LEU A 227 -0.93 0.85 11.10
N VAL A 228 -0.39 2.01 11.43
CA VAL A 228 0.75 2.64 10.77
C VAL A 228 1.74 3.04 11.85
N ALA A 229 2.94 2.48 11.82
CA ALA A 229 4.07 2.88 12.66
C ALA A 229 5.11 3.60 11.79
N ASN A 230 5.63 4.74 12.25
CA ASN A 230 6.77 5.39 11.62
C ASN A 230 7.99 4.49 11.72
N VAL A 231 8.83 4.51 10.69
CA VAL A 231 10.14 3.86 10.74
C VAL A 231 11.19 4.96 10.74
N ASP A 232 12.04 4.95 11.75
CA ASP A 232 13.24 5.77 11.77
C ASP A 232 14.19 5.29 10.64
N ILE A 233 14.51 6.18 9.70
CA ILE A 233 15.22 5.83 8.46
C ILE A 233 16.67 5.40 8.72
N GLU A 234 17.27 5.91 9.80
CA GLU A 234 18.66 5.60 10.15
C GLU A 234 18.75 4.24 10.85
N THR A 235 17.81 3.94 11.74
CA THR A 235 17.92 2.76 12.64
C THR A 235 17.00 1.61 12.26
N GLY A 236 15.95 1.84 11.47
CA GLY A 236 14.90 0.85 11.21
C GLY A 236 13.97 0.60 12.39
N THR A 237 14.03 1.45 13.42
CA THR A 237 13.20 1.33 14.63
C THR A 237 11.79 1.84 14.36
N MET A 238 10.80 1.04 14.73
CA MET A 238 9.39 1.42 14.64
C MET A 238 8.97 2.28 15.82
N SER A 239 8.20 3.34 15.56
CA SER A 239 7.48 4.07 16.60
C SER A 239 6.29 3.23 17.12
N TYR A 240 5.54 3.78 18.07
CA TYR A 240 4.16 3.31 18.28
C TYR A 240 3.35 3.40 16.97
N ALA A 241 2.24 2.67 16.87
CA ALA A 241 1.34 2.76 15.73
C ALA A 241 0.14 3.68 16.01
N ARG A 242 -0.39 4.26 14.93
CA ARG A 242 -1.68 4.99 14.89
C ARG A 242 -2.51 4.46 13.71
N THR A 243 -3.79 4.81 13.66
CA THR A 243 -4.66 4.53 12.51
C THR A 243 -5.32 5.83 12.02
N LEU A 244 -5.84 5.82 10.80
CA LEU A 244 -6.58 6.95 10.24
C LEU A 244 -8.03 7.06 10.76
N HIS A 245 -8.49 6.08 11.54
CA HIS A 245 -9.91 5.96 11.92
C HIS A 245 -10.20 6.35 13.39
N ASN A 246 -9.18 6.53 14.22
CA ASN A 246 -9.31 6.96 15.61
C ASN A 246 -8.03 7.69 16.09
N LEU A 247 -8.02 8.16 17.35
CA LEU A 247 -6.85 8.84 17.95
C LEU A 247 -6.03 7.91 18.87
N THR A 248 -6.32 6.61 18.89
CA THR A 248 -5.64 5.67 19.77
C THR A 248 -4.18 5.50 19.36
N VAL A 249 -3.32 5.45 20.37
CA VAL A 249 -1.90 5.11 20.25
C VAL A 249 -1.70 3.64 20.61
N TYR A 250 -1.11 2.89 19.70
CA TYR A 250 -0.89 1.44 19.83
C TYR A 250 0.60 1.17 20.02
N ARG A 251 1.02 0.94 21.26
CA ARG A 251 2.41 0.53 21.58
C ARG A 251 2.62 -0.97 21.34
N THR A 252 1.56 -1.75 21.52
CA THR A 252 1.44 -3.16 21.17
C THR A 252 0.29 -3.36 20.19
N HIS A 253 0.32 -4.46 19.44
CA HIS A 253 -0.74 -4.85 18.53
C HIS A 253 -2.00 -5.25 19.32
N PRO A 254 -3.19 -4.72 18.97
CA PRO A 254 -4.39 -4.86 19.81
C PRO A 254 -4.95 -6.29 19.87
N ASP A 255 -4.73 -7.10 18.84
CA ASP A 255 -5.27 -8.47 18.80
C ASP A 255 -4.29 -9.53 19.32
N THR A 256 -2.98 -9.26 19.26
CA THR A 256 -1.91 -10.25 19.57
C THR A 256 -1.06 -9.83 20.77
N ASN A 257 -1.19 -8.59 21.22
CA ASN A 257 -0.37 -7.93 22.24
C ASN A 257 1.14 -7.91 21.93
N ALA A 258 1.53 -8.21 20.69
CA ALA A 258 2.92 -8.15 20.25
C ALA A 258 3.45 -6.72 20.27
N GLN A 259 4.72 -6.54 20.61
CA GLN A 259 5.34 -5.21 20.66
C GLN A 259 5.44 -4.58 19.26
N ILE A 260 5.03 -3.32 19.14
CA ILE A 260 5.21 -2.50 17.94
C ILE A 260 6.27 -1.44 18.20
N GLU A 261 6.09 -0.64 19.25
CA GLU A 261 7.01 0.45 19.55
C GLU A 261 8.39 -0.08 19.97
N GLY A 262 9.43 0.47 19.36
CA GLY A 262 10.82 0.09 19.62
C GLY A 262 11.25 -1.21 18.95
N ALA A 263 10.35 -1.92 18.25
CA ALA A 263 10.75 -3.06 17.45
C ALA A 263 11.59 -2.60 16.25
N VAL A 264 12.68 -3.31 15.98
CA VAL A 264 13.62 -3.00 14.90
C VAL A 264 13.35 -3.92 13.72
N ILE A 265 13.22 -3.34 12.52
CA ILE A 265 13.05 -4.13 11.29
C ILE A 265 14.36 -4.87 10.99
N PRO A 266 14.34 -6.22 10.93
CA PRO A 266 15.53 -6.99 10.59
C PRO A 266 16.09 -6.60 9.22
N SER A 267 17.42 -6.56 9.11
CA SER A 267 18.13 -6.25 7.86
C SER A 267 17.71 -4.91 7.22
N TRP A 268 17.33 -3.92 8.03
CA TRP A 268 16.83 -2.62 7.57
C TRP A 268 17.73 -1.94 6.52
N ASP A 269 19.04 -1.87 6.75
CA ASP A 269 19.96 -1.26 5.80
C ASP A 269 20.01 -2.00 4.45
N GLY A 270 19.89 -3.33 4.46
CA GLY A 270 19.80 -4.13 3.24
C GLY A 270 18.49 -3.87 2.49
N ILE A 271 17.37 -3.76 3.19
CA ILE A 271 16.07 -3.40 2.61
C ILE A 271 16.13 -2.00 1.98
N LYS A 272 16.64 -1.01 2.74
CA LYS A 272 16.83 0.38 2.27
C LYS A 272 17.70 0.41 1.02
N ALA A 273 18.85 -0.25 1.03
CA ALA A 273 19.76 -0.30 -0.10
C ALA A 273 19.11 -0.96 -1.33
N GLY A 274 18.44 -2.10 -1.17
CA GLY A 274 17.80 -2.81 -2.27
C GLY A 274 16.61 -2.05 -2.86
N VAL A 275 15.83 -1.32 -2.06
CA VAL A 275 14.76 -0.46 -2.58
C VAL A 275 15.32 0.72 -3.38
N LEU A 276 16.44 1.32 -2.95
CA LEU A 276 17.11 2.38 -3.71
C LEU A 276 17.72 1.84 -5.01
N GLU A 277 18.31 0.64 -4.98
CA GLU A 277 18.81 -0.04 -6.18
C GLU A 277 17.67 -0.33 -7.17
N ALA A 278 16.56 -0.91 -6.70
CA ALA A 278 15.38 -1.13 -7.53
C ALA A 278 14.84 0.19 -8.11
N SER A 279 14.90 1.29 -7.35
CA SER A 279 14.51 2.62 -7.84
C SER A 279 15.40 3.10 -8.97
N ARG A 280 16.72 2.87 -8.91
CA ARG A 280 17.67 3.23 -9.98
C ARG A 280 17.39 2.53 -11.31
N ALA A 281 16.71 1.39 -11.31
CA ALA A 281 16.25 0.72 -12.54
C ALA A 281 15.18 1.52 -13.31
N PHE A 282 14.59 2.56 -12.68
CA PHE A 282 13.60 3.46 -13.28
C PHE A 282 14.14 4.90 -13.31
N PRO A 283 15.17 5.19 -14.13
CA PRO A 283 15.84 6.50 -14.17
C PRO A 283 14.96 7.66 -14.67
N TYR A 284 13.76 7.35 -15.17
CA TYR A 284 12.77 8.30 -15.67
C TYR A 284 11.66 8.63 -14.67
N LEU A 285 11.73 8.11 -13.44
CA LEU A 285 10.80 8.44 -12.35
C LEU A 285 11.48 9.36 -11.34
N ASP A 286 10.71 10.27 -10.73
CA ASP A 286 11.22 11.19 -9.70
C ASP A 286 10.69 10.89 -8.30
N ILE A 287 9.53 10.23 -8.21
CA ILE A 287 8.97 9.76 -6.93
C ILE A 287 8.46 8.33 -7.06
N ILE A 288 8.82 7.47 -6.11
CA ILE A 288 8.30 6.11 -6.07
C ILE A 288 7.86 5.80 -4.64
N ALA A 289 6.57 5.54 -4.46
CA ALA A 289 6.01 5.05 -3.21
C ALA A 289 5.89 3.52 -3.30
N TRP A 290 6.93 2.84 -2.81
CA TRP A 290 7.05 1.39 -2.76
C TRP A 290 6.20 0.79 -1.65
N ASP A 291 5.49 -0.28 -1.98
CA ASP A 291 4.86 -1.19 -1.03
C ASP A 291 5.61 -2.51 -1.12
N ILE A 292 6.47 -2.78 -0.14
CA ILE A 292 7.25 -4.01 -0.07
C ILE A 292 6.80 -4.86 1.10
N LEU A 293 6.98 -6.17 1.00
CA LEU A 293 6.81 -7.09 2.11
C LEU A 293 8.19 -7.59 2.54
N PRO A 294 8.66 -7.26 3.75
CA PRO A 294 9.84 -7.87 4.33
C PRO A 294 9.69 -9.40 4.39
N THR A 295 10.74 -10.10 4.00
CA THR A 295 10.83 -11.56 4.02
C THR A 295 12.10 -11.97 4.77
N ASP A 296 12.22 -13.24 5.15
CA ASP A 296 13.42 -13.70 5.87
C ASP A 296 14.70 -13.54 5.03
N ASP A 297 14.58 -13.53 3.69
CA ASP A 297 15.67 -13.35 2.72
C ASP A 297 15.75 -11.92 2.13
N GLY A 298 15.16 -10.91 2.79
CA GLY A 298 15.17 -9.52 2.34
C GLY A 298 13.77 -8.95 2.18
N PHE A 299 13.33 -8.71 0.94
CA PHE A 299 11.98 -8.23 0.67
C PHE A 299 11.46 -8.70 -0.69
N THR A 300 10.15 -8.62 -0.86
CA THR A 300 9.48 -8.75 -2.15
C THR A 300 8.63 -7.50 -2.43
N VAL A 301 8.63 -7.04 -3.67
CA VAL A 301 7.83 -5.88 -4.09
C VAL A 301 6.39 -6.33 -4.36
N ILE A 302 5.45 -5.72 -3.66
CA ILE A 302 4.01 -5.99 -3.81
C ILE A 302 3.38 -5.02 -4.81
N GLU A 303 3.66 -3.73 -4.69
CA GLU A 303 3.23 -2.69 -5.64
C GLU A 303 4.14 -1.46 -5.53
N ALA A 304 4.09 -0.58 -6.54
CA ALA A 304 4.68 0.75 -6.47
C ALA A 304 3.64 1.77 -6.94
N ASN A 305 3.73 3.00 -6.43
CA ASN A 305 2.77 4.05 -6.72
C ASN A 305 3.49 5.34 -7.12
N THR A 306 2.89 6.11 -8.03
CA THR A 306 3.41 7.41 -8.49
C THR A 306 3.28 8.53 -7.47
N SER A 307 2.58 8.25 -6.36
CA SER A 307 2.42 9.15 -5.22
C SER A 307 2.07 8.30 -3.99
N SER A 308 2.42 8.78 -2.81
CA SER A 308 1.89 8.24 -1.56
C SER A 308 0.74 9.12 -1.09
N GLY A 309 -0.33 8.52 -0.57
CA GLY A 309 -1.29 9.29 0.21
C GLY A 309 -0.56 10.02 1.33
N VAL A 310 -0.59 11.36 1.34
CA VAL A 310 0.15 12.16 2.32
C VAL A 310 -0.41 11.99 3.74
N ASN A 311 -1.54 11.30 3.87
CA ASN A 311 -2.24 11.16 5.13
C ASN A 311 -1.54 10.27 6.15
N ILE A 312 -1.01 9.13 5.71
CA ILE A 312 -0.34 8.15 6.58
C ILE A 312 1.01 8.66 7.10
N ILE A 313 1.70 9.52 6.34
CA ILE A 313 2.97 10.13 6.75
C ILE A 313 2.75 11.32 7.69
N GLN A 314 1.68 12.09 7.47
CA GLN A 314 1.35 13.26 8.30
C GLN A 314 0.77 12.91 9.67
N LEU A 315 0.54 11.62 9.97
CA LEU A 315 0.32 11.15 11.34
C LEU A 315 1.51 11.45 12.27
N TRP A 316 2.69 11.63 11.70
CA TRP A 316 3.96 11.86 12.38
C TRP A 316 4.44 13.31 12.31
N GLY A 317 3.58 14.21 11.82
CA GLY A 317 3.85 15.64 11.78
C GLY A 317 3.72 16.25 10.38
N PRO A 318 3.71 17.59 10.31
CA PRO A 318 3.58 18.34 9.05
C PRO A 318 4.73 18.04 8.08
N GLN A 319 4.42 17.93 6.78
CA GLN A 319 5.41 17.60 5.74
C GLN A 319 5.66 18.74 4.73
N ARG A 320 4.90 19.84 4.78
CA ARG A 320 4.96 20.89 3.75
C ARG A 320 6.28 21.65 3.70
N TYR A 321 6.94 21.78 4.84
CA TYR A 321 8.24 22.43 4.98
C TYR A 321 9.36 21.44 5.33
N GLY A 322 9.10 20.14 5.18
CA GLY A 322 10.12 19.10 5.22
C GLY A 322 10.53 18.66 3.82
N ARG A 323 11.37 17.63 3.74
CA ARG A 323 11.97 17.15 2.49
C ARG A 323 10.96 16.84 1.38
N LEU A 324 9.82 16.22 1.72
CA LEU A 324 8.75 15.95 0.74
C LEU A 324 8.13 17.25 0.20
N GLY A 325 7.97 18.26 1.05
CA GLY A 325 7.49 19.57 0.66
C GLY A 325 8.49 20.32 -0.23
N ASP A 326 9.80 20.22 0.06
CA ASP A 326 10.86 20.74 -0.80
C ASP A 326 10.79 20.11 -2.19
N PHE A 327 10.71 18.78 -2.25
CA PHE A 327 10.56 18.03 -3.49
C PHE A 327 9.30 18.45 -4.28
N TYR A 328 8.17 18.69 -3.60
CA TYR A 328 6.97 19.21 -4.25
C TYR A 328 7.13 20.64 -4.77
N ARG A 329 7.94 21.50 -4.15
CA ARG A 329 8.28 22.84 -4.68
C ARG A 329 9.18 22.75 -5.90
N GLU A 330 10.18 21.87 -5.87
CA GLU A 330 11.07 21.58 -7.01
C GLU A 330 10.27 21.19 -8.27
N HIS A 331 9.15 20.48 -8.10
CA HIS A 331 8.26 20.04 -9.18
C HIS A 331 7.05 20.97 -9.42
N GLY A 332 7.01 22.16 -8.81
CA GLY A 332 5.93 23.14 -9.00
C GLY A 332 4.55 22.69 -8.51
N ILE A 333 4.49 21.68 -7.65
CA ILE A 333 3.24 21.15 -7.06
C ILE A 333 2.71 22.13 -6.00
N ILE A 334 3.58 22.64 -5.15
CA ILE A 334 3.25 23.65 -4.14
C ILE A 334 4.10 24.90 -4.37
N LYS A 335 3.63 26.05 -3.87
CA LYS A 335 4.33 27.33 -3.96
C LYS A 335 5.29 27.54 -2.80
#